data_AF-A0AAE7E0W1-F1
#
_entry.id   AF-A0AAE7E0W1-F1
#
_cell.length_a   1.000
_cell.length_b   1.000
_cell.length_c   1.000
_cell.angle_alpha   90.00
_cell.angle_beta   90.00
_cell.angle_gamma   90.00
#
_symmetry.space_group_name_H-M   'P 1'
#
loop_
_entity.id
_entity.type
_entity.pdbx_description
1 polymer ?
#
loop_
_entity_poly.entity_id
_entity_poly.type
_entity_poly.pdbx_seq_one_letter_code
_entity_poly.pdbx_strand_id
1 'polypeptide(L)'
;MPQLIAMIIVVVGAMIYMFQTFGGTGDKIEGVAQKGSIITEINNIKDGIKIAARSEQIATTASGDRVNNLQGLAKLSYFAEQINNQLTDSNNKQANVYNAISFGGGVITEATLANTKGNMEISLVSNRAGMIPGIFVDFSKGTLGTNKAFLESQIANDLSAVAYIDRHATAASSPATGVQNSSGTDLEKRTPAYSTEVTTAGSETISDGKFIIYFKDFGSNEVVK
;
A
#
# COMPACT_ATOMS: atom_id res chain seq x y z
N MET A 1 5.84 -61.12 -1.13
CA MET A 1 4.70 -60.18 -1.22
C MET A 1 4.77 -58.90 -0.35
N PRO A 2 5.89 -58.51 0.34
CA PRO A 2 6.03 -57.16 0.92
C PRO A 2 6.47 -56.07 -0.07
N GLN A 3 7.01 -56.45 -1.24
CA GLN A 3 7.61 -55.52 -2.20
C GLN A 3 6.59 -54.71 -3.02
N LEU A 4 5.34 -55.16 -3.10
CA LEU A 4 4.30 -54.45 -3.87
C LEU A 4 3.77 -53.20 -3.14
N ILE A 5 3.71 -53.25 -1.80
CA ILE A 5 3.17 -52.15 -0.97
C ILE A 5 4.18 -51.00 -0.84
N ALA A 6 5.49 -51.32 -0.74
CA ALA A 6 6.54 -50.32 -0.66
C ALA A 6 6.67 -49.49 -1.95
N MET A 7 6.45 -50.10 -3.13
CA MET A 7 6.53 -49.42 -4.41
C MET A 7 5.40 -48.39 -4.62
N ILE A 8 4.20 -48.66 -4.10
CA ILE A 8 3.05 -47.76 -4.20
C ILE A 8 3.25 -46.51 -3.32
N ILE A 9 3.80 -46.65 -2.12
CA ILE A 9 3.98 -45.52 -1.19
C ILE A 9 5.05 -44.53 -1.71
N VAL A 10 6.11 -45.02 -2.35
CA VAL A 10 7.17 -44.15 -2.91
C VAL A 10 6.68 -43.40 -4.17
N VAL A 11 5.88 -44.04 -5.02
CA VAL A 11 5.32 -43.39 -6.23
C VAL A 11 4.28 -42.33 -5.85
N VAL A 12 3.44 -42.59 -4.84
CA VAL A 12 2.49 -41.60 -4.33
C VAL A 12 3.23 -40.44 -3.64
N GLY A 13 4.32 -40.72 -2.90
CA GLY A 13 5.18 -39.69 -2.31
C GLY A 13 5.85 -38.78 -3.35
N ALA A 14 6.35 -39.35 -4.45
CA ALA A 14 6.95 -38.58 -5.55
C ALA A 14 5.93 -37.76 -6.34
N MET A 15 4.70 -38.27 -6.52
CA MET A 15 3.63 -37.51 -7.16
C MET A 15 3.07 -36.40 -6.24
N ILE A 16 2.93 -36.64 -4.94
CA ILE A 16 2.58 -35.59 -3.97
C ILE A 16 3.68 -34.51 -3.94
N TYR A 17 4.96 -34.88 -4.03
CA TYR A 17 6.06 -33.93 -4.10
C TYR A 17 6.04 -33.08 -5.38
N MET A 18 5.66 -33.66 -6.53
CA MET A 18 5.49 -32.89 -7.77
C MET A 18 4.24 -32.01 -7.78
N PHE A 19 3.15 -32.38 -7.10
CA PHE A 19 1.99 -31.49 -6.92
C PHE A 19 2.27 -30.35 -5.93
N GLN A 20 3.19 -30.52 -4.98
CA GLN A 20 3.67 -29.44 -4.09
C GLN A 20 4.60 -28.45 -4.80
N THR A 21 5.33 -28.87 -5.84
CA THR A 21 6.19 -27.96 -6.64
C THR A 21 5.45 -27.16 -7.72
N PHE A 22 4.22 -27.54 -8.10
CA PHE A 22 3.38 -26.76 -9.02
C PHE A 22 2.26 -25.97 -8.32
N GLY A 23 1.87 -26.34 -7.10
CA GLY A 23 0.90 -25.59 -6.29
C GLY A 23 1.36 -24.18 -5.90
N GLY A 24 2.66 -23.89 -5.96
CA GLY A 24 3.21 -22.57 -5.66
C GLY A 24 3.46 -21.66 -6.87
N THR A 25 3.31 -22.15 -8.11
CA THR A 25 3.60 -21.36 -9.33
C THR A 25 2.33 -20.68 -9.86
N GLY A 26 1.16 -21.32 -9.73
CA GLY A 26 -0.12 -20.71 -10.10
C GLY A 26 -0.41 -19.44 -9.30
N ASP A 27 -0.20 -19.49 -7.98
CA ASP A 27 -0.38 -18.36 -7.07
C ASP A 27 0.60 -17.21 -7.36
N LYS A 28 1.84 -17.54 -7.76
CA LYS A 28 2.85 -16.55 -8.16
C LYS A 28 2.57 -15.92 -9.52
N ILE A 29 2.06 -16.69 -10.49
CA ILE A 29 1.69 -16.16 -11.81
C ILE A 29 0.49 -15.21 -11.69
N GLU A 30 -0.51 -15.57 -10.88
CA GLU A 30 -1.63 -14.68 -10.56
C GLU A 30 -1.14 -13.42 -9.81
N GLY A 31 -0.24 -13.58 -8.84
CA GLY A 31 0.38 -12.47 -8.13
C GLY A 31 1.16 -11.48 -9.02
N VAL A 32 1.81 -11.95 -10.10
CA VAL A 32 2.50 -11.07 -11.06
C VAL A 32 1.52 -10.17 -11.81
N ALA A 33 0.36 -10.70 -12.23
CA ALA A 33 -0.68 -9.91 -12.87
C ALA A 33 -1.33 -8.91 -11.88
N GLN A 34 -1.61 -9.36 -10.66
CA GLN A 34 -2.17 -8.52 -9.60
C GLN A 34 -1.24 -7.35 -9.24
N LYS A 35 0.09 -7.56 -9.22
CA LYS A 35 1.08 -6.51 -8.94
C LYS A 35 0.97 -5.31 -9.88
N GLY A 36 0.81 -5.55 -11.18
CA GLY A 36 0.66 -4.48 -12.16
C GLY A 36 -0.54 -3.58 -11.83
N SER A 37 -1.68 -4.19 -11.57
CA SER A 37 -2.90 -3.49 -11.16
C SER A 37 -2.75 -2.75 -9.82
N ILE A 38 -2.04 -3.33 -8.84
CA ILE A 38 -1.75 -2.67 -7.55
C ILE A 38 -0.93 -1.40 -7.78
N ILE A 39 0.13 -1.48 -8.58
CA ILE A 39 0.99 -0.32 -8.89
C ILE A 39 0.20 0.76 -9.64
N THR A 40 -0.70 0.37 -10.56
CA THR A 40 -1.58 1.32 -11.25
C THR A 40 -2.49 2.06 -10.28
N GLU A 41 -3.15 1.37 -9.34
CA GLU A 41 -4.00 2.01 -8.33
C GLU A 41 -3.20 2.95 -7.41
N ILE A 42 -1.99 2.56 -7.01
CA ILE A 42 -1.08 3.43 -6.24
C ILE A 42 -0.74 4.70 -7.04
N ASN A 43 -0.41 4.56 -8.32
CA ASN A 43 -0.05 5.70 -9.17
C ASN A 43 -1.22 6.67 -9.39
N ASN A 44 -2.44 6.16 -9.57
CA ASN A 44 -3.63 7.00 -9.69
C ASN A 44 -3.83 7.92 -8.47
N ILE A 45 -3.54 7.41 -7.27
CA ILE A 45 -3.60 8.19 -6.03
C ILE A 45 -2.38 9.10 -5.89
N LYS A 46 -1.18 8.61 -6.24
CA LYS A 46 0.07 9.38 -6.20
C LYS A 46 -0.01 10.66 -7.01
N ASP A 47 -0.51 10.59 -8.24
CA ASP A 47 -0.54 11.75 -9.13
C ASP A 47 -1.42 12.86 -8.55
N GLY A 48 -2.60 12.51 -8.02
CA GLY A 48 -3.47 13.46 -7.32
C GLY A 48 -2.83 14.04 -6.06
N ILE A 49 -2.20 13.21 -5.24
CA ILE A 49 -1.47 13.66 -4.03
C ILE A 49 -0.32 14.60 -4.39
N LYS A 50 0.43 14.31 -5.47
CA LYS A 50 1.55 15.15 -5.92
C LYS A 50 1.07 16.52 -6.36
N ILE A 51 -0.02 16.58 -7.15
CA ILE A 51 -0.63 17.85 -7.57
C ILE A 51 -1.15 18.64 -6.36
N ALA A 52 -1.80 17.97 -5.40
CA ALA A 52 -2.29 18.60 -4.19
C ALA A 52 -1.16 19.11 -3.28
N ALA A 53 -0.08 18.34 -3.14
CA ALA A 53 1.12 18.74 -2.40
C ALA A 53 1.79 19.96 -3.03
N ARG A 54 1.91 19.97 -4.38
CA ARG A 54 2.40 21.14 -5.14
C ARG A 54 1.53 22.37 -4.95
N SER A 55 0.22 22.17 -4.81
CA SER A 55 -0.76 23.24 -4.58
C SER A 55 -0.86 23.66 -3.11
N GLU A 56 -0.02 23.11 -2.22
CA GLU A 56 -0.01 23.40 -0.78
C GLU A 56 -1.30 23.06 -0.03
N GLN A 57 -2.11 22.15 -0.58
CA GLN A 57 -3.43 21.78 -0.04
C GLN A 57 -3.38 20.58 0.91
N ILE A 58 -2.26 19.88 1.04
CA ILE A 58 -2.11 18.81 2.03
C ILE A 58 -1.55 19.40 3.32
N ALA A 59 -2.21 19.19 4.45
CA ALA A 59 -1.77 19.65 5.75
C ALA A 59 -1.93 18.57 6.82
N THR A 60 -1.26 18.76 7.95
CA THR A 60 -1.44 17.90 9.14
C THR A 60 -2.85 18.01 9.73
N THR A 61 -3.41 19.22 9.72
CA THR A 61 -4.76 19.51 10.20
C THR A 61 -5.52 20.25 9.10
N ALA A 62 -6.75 19.82 8.82
CA ALA A 62 -7.59 20.46 7.82
C ALA A 62 -7.96 21.90 8.26
N SER A 63 -7.83 22.87 7.36
CA SER A 63 -8.16 24.27 7.60
C SER A 63 -8.33 25.02 6.27
N GLY A 64 -9.51 25.60 6.05
CA GLY A 64 -9.85 26.23 4.77
C GLY A 64 -9.77 25.22 3.64
N ASP A 65 -9.03 25.54 2.58
CA ASP A 65 -8.81 24.64 1.44
C ASP A 65 -7.82 23.51 1.74
N ARG A 66 -7.06 23.62 2.84
CA ARG A 66 -6.10 22.57 3.23
C ARG A 66 -6.82 21.39 3.85
N VAL A 67 -6.43 20.20 3.44
CA VAL A 67 -7.02 18.92 3.82
C VAL A 67 -5.97 17.95 4.32
N ASN A 68 -6.38 16.99 5.14
CA ASN A 68 -5.50 15.99 5.72
C ASN A 68 -5.88 14.55 5.38
N ASN A 69 -6.87 14.35 4.51
CA ASN A 69 -7.39 13.03 4.13
C ASN A 69 -7.79 12.97 2.64
N LEU A 70 -7.95 11.75 2.13
CA LEU A 70 -8.32 11.50 0.74
C LEU A 70 -9.67 12.11 0.35
N GLN A 71 -10.68 12.08 1.22
CA GLN A 71 -12.00 12.67 0.92
C GLN A 71 -11.91 14.19 0.71
N GLY A 72 -11.09 14.89 1.49
CA GLY A 72 -10.84 16.32 1.29
C GLY A 72 -10.22 16.58 -0.08
N LEU A 73 -9.21 15.80 -0.46
CA LEU A 73 -8.59 15.90 -1.78
C LEU A 73 -9.56 15.57 -2.92
N ALA A 74 -10.45 14.61 -2.70
CA ALA A 74 -11.48 14.23 -3.65
C ALA A 74 -12.53 15.35 -3.86
N LYS A 75 -12.90 16.09 -2.81
CA LYS A 75 -13.79 17.26 -2.92
C LYS A 75 -13.16 18.41 -3.72
N LEU A 76 -11.83 18.47 -3.74
CA LEU A 76 -11.06 19.40 -4.57
C LEU A 76 -10.77 18.85 -5.98
N SER A 77 -11.32 17.68 -6.32
CA SER A 77 -11.21 17.03 -7.62
C SER A 77 -9.78 16.67 -8.03
N TYR A 78 -8.92 16.30 -7.08
CA TYR A 78 -7.53 15.93 -7.38
C TYR A 78 -7.36 14.53 -7.98
N PHE A 79 -8.36 13.64 -7.89
CA PHE A 79 -8.29 12.29 -8.46
C PHE A 79 -9.17 12.14 -9.70
N ALA A 80 -9.10 10.97 -10.34
CA ALA A 80 -10.04 10.60 -11.40
C ALA A 80 -11.49 10.59 -10.87
N GLU A 81 -12.45 10.86 -11.76
CA GLU A 81 -13.87 11.02 -11.41
C GLU A 81 -14.42 9.85 -10.59
N GLN A 82 -14.10 8.61 -10.95
CA GLN A 82 -14.57 7.42 -10.24
C GLN A 82 -14.07 7.37 -8.78
N ILE A 83 -12.80 7.75 -8.56
CA ILE A 83 -12.19 7.81 -7.22
C ILE A 83 -12.81 8.96 -6.42
N ASN A 84 -12.99 10.13 -7.05
CA ASN A 84 -13.63 11.27 -6.40
C ASN A 84 -15.06 10.91 -5.97
N ASN A 85 -15.84 10.31 -6.86
CA ASN A 85 -17.22 9.93 -6.60
C ASN A 85 -17.32 8.93 -5.43
N GLN A 86 -16.43 7.93 -5.38
CA GLN A 86 -16.41 6.99 -4.25
C GLN A 86 -16.07 7.68 -2.91
N LEU A 87 -15.05 8.53 -2.89
CA LEU A 87 -14.58 9.18 -1.67
C LEU A 87 -15.53 10.26 -1.15
N THR A 88 -16.23 10.94 -2.07
CA THR A 88 -17.18 12.02 -1.77
C THR A 88 -18.62 11.57 -1.62
N ASP A 89 -18.92 10.29 -1.89
CA ASP A 89 -20.24 9.72 -1.66
C ASP A 89 -20.70 9.99 -0.22
N SER A 90 -21.94 10.46 -0.08
CA SER A 90 -22.56 10.79 1.21
C SER A 90 -22.62 9.62 2.19
N ASN A 91 -22.57 8.38 1.69
CA ASN A 91 -22.59 7.16 2.49
C ASN A 91 -21.20 6.71 2.91
N ASN A 92 -20.12 7.32 2.39
CA ASN A 92 -18.76 6.96 2.75
C ASN A 92 -18.50 7.23 4.25
N LYS A 93 -18.15 6.18 4.98
CA LYS A 93 -17.87 6.20 6.43
C LYS A 93 -16.39 6.29 6.76
N GLN A 94 -15.51 6.21 5.76
CA GLN A 94 -14.06 6.36 5.97
C GLN A 94 -13.48 7.44 5.06
N ALA A 95 -13.34 8.64 5.62
CA ALA A 95 -12.87 9.82 4.88
C ALA A 95 -11.43 9.70 4.35
N ASN A 96 -10.59 8.86 4.97
CA ASN A 96 -9.20 8.69 4.54
C ASN A 96 -8.93 7.35 3.86
N VAL A 97 -9.97 6.58 3.51
CA VAL A 97 -9.79 5.25 2.91
C VAL A 97 -10.45 5.21 1.53
N TYR A 98 -9.62 5.00 0.51
CA TYR A 98 -10.05 4.62 -0.82
C TYR A 98 -9.96 3.10 -0.95
N ASN A 99 -11.07 2.45 -1.28
CA ASN A 99 -11.13 1.02 -1.55
C ASN A 99 -10.97 0.81 -3.07
N ALA A 100 -9.89 0.19 -3.50
CA ALA A 100 -9.43 0.20 -4.89
C ALA A 100 -10.43 -0.46 -5.86
N ILE A 101 -10.91 0.31 -6.83
CA ILE A 101 -11.97 -0.11 -7.77
C ILE A 101 -11.52 -1.30 -8.62
N SER A 102 -10.26 -1.32 -9.09
CA SER A 102 -9.71 -2.44 -9.87
C SER A 102 -9.76 -3.78 -9.14
N PHE A 103 -9.95 -3.79 -7.82
CA PHE A 103 -10.06 -4.99 -7.01
C PHE A 103 -11.47 -5.20 -6.42
N GLY A 104 -12.49 -4.63 -7.07
CA GLY A 104 -13.89 -4.72 -6.65
C GLY A 104 -14.25 -3.78 -5.51
N GLY A 105 -13.40 -2.77 -5.26
CA GLY A 105 -13.63 -1.76 -4.24
C GLY A 105 -14.78 -0.82 -4.58
N GLY A 106 -15.39 -0.26 -3.53
CA GLY A 106 -16.48 0.68 -3.64
C GLY A 106 -16.66 1.49 -2.36
N VAL A 107 -17.75 2.26 -2.29
CA VAL A 107 -18.06 3.13 -1.16
C VAL A 107 -18.12 2.31 0.13
N ILE A 108 -17.39 2.76 1.16
CA ILE A 108 -17.39 2.13 2.48
C ILE A 108 -18.60 2.65 3.23
N THR A 109 -19.63 1.83 3.37
CA THR A 109 -20.89 2.19 4.04
C THR A 109 -20.91 1.67 5.47
N GLU A 110 -21.94 2.03 6.25
CA GLU A 110 -22.12 1.50 7.61
C GLU A 110 -22.15 -0.03 7.63
N ALA A 111 -22.82 -0.65 6.64
CA ALA A 111 -22.94 -2.10 6.52
C ALA A 111 -21.59 -2.78 6.22
N THR A 112 -20.69 -2.07 5.53
CA THR A 112 -19.37 -2.60 5.15
C THR A 112 -18.26 -2.10 6.06
N LEU A 113 -18.51 -1.21 7.03
CA LEU A 113 -17.46 -0.61 7.88
C LEU A 113 -16.69 -1.64 8.73
N ALA A 114 -17.38 -2.62 9.31
CA ALA A 114 -16.75 -3.70 10.10
C ALA A 114 -16.13 -4.79 9.21
N ASN A 115 -16.58 -4.87 7.96
CA ASN A 115 -16.13 -5.80 6.94
C ASN A 115 -15.55 -5.03 5.75
N THR A 116 -14.77 -3.98 6.01
CA THR A 116 -13.95 -3.29 5.01
C THR A 116 -12.93 -4.32 4.55
N LYS A 117 -13.42 -5.13 3.62
CA LYS A 117 -12.78 -6.23 2.92
C LYS A 117 -12.57 -5.73 1.50
N GLY A 118 -12.14 -4.48 1.36
CA GLY A 118 -11.46 -4.09 0.15
C GLY A 118 -10.32 -5.09 -0.04
N ASN A 119 -10.25 -5.70 -1.22
CA ASN A 119 -9.09 -6.51 -1.57
C ASN A 119 -7.81 -5.65 -1.48
N MET A 120 -7.94 -4.33 -1.71
CA MET A 120 -6.90 -3.34 -1.52
C MET A 120 -7.51 -2.01 -1.05
N GLU A 121 -6.97 -1.47 0.04
CA GLU A 121 -7.33 -0.18 0.62
C GLU A 121 -6.12 0.75 0.59
N ILE A 122 -6.36 2.03 0.30
CA ILE A 122 -5.33 3.06 0.18
C ILE A 122 -5.72 4.23 1.07
N SER A 123 -4.74 4.81 1.77
CA SER A 123 -4.95 5.98 2.64
C SER A 123 -3.82 6.99 2.51
N LEU A 124 -4.14 8.28 2.71
CA LEU A 124 -3.13 9.33 2.78
C LEU A 124 -2.45 9.34 4.15
N VAL A 125 -1.13 9.48 4.17
CA VAL A 125 -0.33 9.71 5.37
C VAL A 125 0.19 11.15 5.33
N SER A 126 -0.44 12.03 6.11
CA SER A 126 -0.19 13.48 6.12
C SER A 126 0.13 14.01 7.52
N ASN A 127 0.46 13.15 8.47
CA ASN A 127 0.53 13.50 9.89
C ASN A 127 1.83 14.23 10.31
N ARG A 128 2.68 14.65 9.35
CA ARG A 128 3.95 15.34 9.63
C ARG A 128 4.19 16.51 8.66
N ALA A 129 4.16 17.73 9.19
CA ALA A 129 4.44 18.94 8.41
C ALA A 129 5.90 18.99 7.92
N GLY A 130 6.13 19.56 6.75
CA GLY A 130 7.43 19.69 6.11
C GLY A 130 7.96 18.40 5.46
N MET A 131 7.23 17.29 5.58
CA MET A 131 7.60 15.98 5.06
C MET A 131 6.80 15.62 3.81
N ILE A 132 7.36 14.72 2.99
CA ILE A 132 6.67 14.17 1.82
C ILE A 132 5.44 13.38 2.31
N PRO A 133 4.24 13.60 1.73
CA PRO A 133 3.06 12.80 2.08
C PRO A 133 3.29 11.33 1.70
N GLY A 134 2.86 10.43 2.56
CA GLY A 134 2.92 8.99 2.33
C GLY A 134 1.61 8.43 1.77
N ILE A 135 1.68 7.26 1.16
CA ILE A 135 0.53 6.47 0.75
C ILE A 135 0.57 5.16 1.53
N PHE A 136 -0.38 4.97 2.43
CA PHE A 136 -0.58 3.70 3.13
C PHE A 136 -1.39 2.76 2.25
N VAL A 137 -0.95 1.52 2.13
CA VAL A 137 -1.60 0.46 1.37
C VAL A 137 -1.87 -0.71 2.30
N ASP A 138 -3.09 -1.23 2.26
CA ASP A 138 -3.50 -2.45 2.97
C ASP A 138 -4.21 -3.40 1.99
N PHE A 139 -3.57 -4.53 1.69
CA PHE A 139 -4.21 -5.66 0.99
C PHE A 139 -4.18 -6.93 1.83
N SER A 140 -4.08 -6.78 3.15
CA SER A 140 -3.97 -7.89 4.10
C SER A 140 -5.21 -8.80 4.15
N LYS A 141 -6.31 -8.35 3.53
CA LYS A 141 -7.63 -8.99 3.51
C LYS A 141 -8.02 -9.38 2.08
N GLY A 142 -9.18 -10.04 1.97
CA GLY A 142 -9.75 -10.40 0.67
C GLY A 142 -8.91 -11.43 -0.09
N THR A 143 -9.02 -11.45 -1.41
CA THR A 143 -8.31 -12.41 -2.28
C THR A 143 -6.81 -12.12 -2.37
N LEU A 144 -6.41 -10.85 -2.26
CA LEU A 144 -4.98 -10.46 -2.26
C LEU A 144 -4.26 -10.87 -0.98
N GLY A 145 -4.99 -11.00 0.14
CA GLY A 145 -4.45 -11.42 1.42
C GLY A 145 -3.75 -12.78 1.41
N THR A 146 -4.12 -13.68 0.48
CA THR A 146 -3.47 -14.99 0.31
C THR A 146 -2.03 -14.85 -0.20
N ASN A 147 -1.77 -13.87 -1.08
CA ASN A 147 -0.47 -13.63 -1.73
C ASN A 147 0.29 -12.45 -1.14
N LYS A 148 -0.16 -11.89 -0.02
CA LYS A 148 0.35 -10.62 0.52
C LYS A 148 1.86 -10.59 0.71
N ALA A 149 2.47 -11.66 1.24
CA ALA A 149 3.90 -11.76 1.45
C ALA A 149 4.69 -11.61 0.14
N PHE A 150 4.21 -12.29 -0.90
CA PHE A 150 4.81 -12.23 -2.22
C PHE A 150 4.60 -10.83 -2.83
N LEU A 151 3.36 -10.34 -2.88
CA LEU A 151 3.03 -9.04 -3.47
C LEU A 151 3.80 -7.90 -2.83
N GLU A 152 3.85 -7.85 -1.50
CA GLU A 152 4.57 -6.84 -0.74
C GLU A 152 6.07 -6.85 -1.06
N SER A 153 6.68 -8.04 -1.11
CA SER A 153 8.10 -8.17 -1.47
C SER A 153 8.39 -7.70 -2.90
N GLN A 154 7.50 -8.01 -3.85
CA GLN A 154 7.67 -7.61 -5.25
C GLN A 154 7.48 -6.11 -5.43
N ILE A 155 6.47 -5.52 -4.79
CA ILE A 155 6.23 -4.08 -4.83
C ILE A 155 7.39 -3.32 -4.19
N ALA A 156 7.90 -3.80 -3.05
CA ALA A 156 9.05 -3.19 -2.39
C ALA A 156 10.30 -3.21 -3.28
N ASN A 157 10.57 -4.33 -3.96
CA ASN A 157 11.69 -4.45 -4.89
C ASN A 157 11.51 -3.55 -6.12
N ASP A 158 10.35 -3.58 -6.76
CA ASP A 158 10.07 -2.81 -7.99
C ASP A 158 10.11 -1.30 -7.74
N LEU A 159 9.58 -0.83 -6.60
CA LEU A 159 9.52 0.60 -6.29
C LEU A 159 10.77 1.11 -5.56
N SER A 160 11.71 0.25 -5.16
CA SER A 160 12.89 0.63 -4.36
C SER A 160 13.73 1.76 -4.97
N ALA A 161 13.81 1.83 -6.30
CA ALA A 161 14.53 2.89 -7.01
C ALA A 161 13.84 4.25 -6.87
N VAL A 162 12.50 4.29 -6.82
CA VAL A 162 11.69 5.51 -6.92
C VAL A 162 10.97 5.89 -5.63
N ALA A 163 10.94 5.02 -4.63
CA ALA A 163 10.26 5.22 -3.36
C ALA A 163 11.00 4.58 -2.19
N TYR A 164 10.69 5.05 -1.00
CA TYR A 164 10.98 4.38 0.27
C TYR A 164 9.71 3.68 0.74
N ILE A 165 9.83 2.40 1.13
CA ILE A 165 8.69 1.54 1.49
C ILE A 165 8.84 1.12 2.95
N ASP A 166 7.99 1.66 3.82
CA ASP A 166 7.87 1.31 5.23
C ASP A 166 6.95 0.09 5.41
N ARG A 167 7.56 -1.09 5.47
CA ARG A 167 6.90 -2.39 5.64
C ARG A 167 6.56 -2.70 7.10
N HIS A 168 6.87 -1.80 8.03
CA HIS A 168 6.51 -1.92 9.45
C HIS A 168 5.20 -1.21 9.80
N ALA A 169 4.66 -0.44 8.84
CA ALA A 169 3.49 0.35 9.09
C ALA A 169 2.23 -0.52 9.20
N THR A 170 1.56 -0.43 10.34
CA THR A 170 0.28 -1.13 10.58
C THR A 170 -0.95 -0.25 10.40
N ALA A 171 -0.76 1.05 10.12
CA ALA A 171 -1.80 2.06 10.00
C ALA A 171 -1.39 3.23 9.10
N ALA A 172 -2.36 4.02 8.65
CA ALA A 172 -2.18 5.23 7.85
C ALA A 172 -1.63 6.43 8.65
N SER A 173 -0.57 6.21 9.40
CA SER A 173 0.13 7.22 10.20
C SER A 173 1.60 6.84 10.33
N SER A 174 2.51 7.79 10.17
CA SER A 174 3.92 7.59 10.51
C SER A 174 4.14 7.96 11.97
N PRO A 175 4.34 7.01 12.90
CA PRO A 175 4.68 7.33 14.29
C PRO A 175 6.14 7.81 14.43
N ALA A 176 6.96 7.65 13.39
CA ALA A 176 8.37 8.00 13.41
C ALA A 176 8.57 9.52 13.49
N THR A 177 9.40 9.96 14.42
CA THR A 177 9.78 11.37 14.60
C THR A 177 11.04 11.74 13.80
N GLY A 178 11.82 10.75 13.38
CA GLY A 178 13.05 10.92 12.61
C GLY A 178 12.83 11.07 11.10
N VAL A 179 13.93 11.21 10.36
CA VAL A 179 13.94 11.25 8.88
C VAL A 179 14.79 10.10 8.38
N GLN A 180 14.44 9.54 7.22
CA GLN A 180 15.08 8.31 6.74
C GLN A 180 16.57 8.50 6.43
N ASN A 181 16.93 9.65 5.84
CA ASN A 181 18.31 9.96 5.51
C ASN A 181 18.73 11.29 6.17
N SER A 182 19.03 11.23 7.46
CA SER A 182 19.40 12.41 8.27
C SER A 182 20.69 13.09 7.79
N SER A 183 21.56 12.36 7.09
CA SER A 183 22.82 12.86 6.52
C SER A 183 22.73 13.21 5.03
N GLY A 184 21.56 13.02 4.43
CA GLY A 184 21.33 13.25 3.00
C GLY A 184 21.17 14.72 2.62
N THR A 185 20.82 14.93 1.35
CA THR A 185 20.38 16.22 0.82
C THR A 185 19.10 16.71 1.52
N ASP A 186 18.80 18.01 1.38
CA ASP A 186 17.58 18.58 1.97
C ASP A 186 16.30 17.94 1.45
N LEU A 187 16.29 17.40 0.22
CA LEU A 187 15.16 16.62 -0.28
C LEU A 187 15.06 15.26 0.42
N GLU A 188 16.17 14.55 0.60
CA GLU A 188 16.18 13.22 1.23
C GLU A 188 15.82 13.28 2.72
N LYS A 189 16.13 14.38 3.40
CA LYS A 189 15.72 14.63 4.79
C LYS A 189 14.21 14.82 4.96
N ARG A 190 13.42 14.86 3.89
CA ARG A 190 11.96 15.07 3.94
C ARG A 190 11.17 13.78 3.86
N THR A 191 11.84 12.64 3.69
CA THR A 191 11.23 11.33 3.82
C THR A 191 11.17 10.97 5.32
N PRO A 192 9.97 10.73 5.89
CA PRO A 192 9.84 10.19 7.23
C PRO A 192 10.63 8.88 7.42
N ALA A 193 11.18 8.66 8.61
CA ALA A 193 11.77 7.37 8.97
C ALA A 193 10.70 6.27 9.12
N TYR A 194 11.14 5.02 9.21
CA TYR A 194 10.28 3.86 9.46
C TYR A 194 9.46 4.00 10.75
N SER A 195 8.21 3.56 10.69
CA SER A 195 7.27 3.48 11.81
C SER A 195 7.81 2.69 13.01
N THR A 196 8.72 1.74 12.76
CA THR A 196 9.54 1.08 13.77
C THR A 196 11.01 1.26 13.37
N GLU A 197 11.91 1.59 14.30
CA GLU A 197 13.32 1.82 13.95
C GLU A 197 13.95 0.53 13.39
N VAL A 198 14.41 0.57 12.14
CA VAL A 198 15.10 -0.55 11.48
C VAL A 198 16.52 -0.12 11.14
N THR A 199 17.49 -0.90 11.59
CA THR A 199 18.92 -0.61 11.38
C THR A 199 19.40 -0.97 9.96
N THR A 200 18.60 -1.71 9.18
CA THR A 200 18.92 -2.15 7.82
C THR A 200 17.67 -2.21 6.95
N ALA A 201 17.53 -1.28 6.00
CA ALA A 201 16.45 -1.30 5.01
C ALA A 201 16.45 -2.61 4.21
N GLY A 202 15.29 -3.28 4.10
CA GLY A 202 15.15 -4.53 3.33
C GLY A 202 15.51 -5.82 4.10
N SER A 203 15.91 -5.72 5.37
CA SER A 203 16.13 -6.88 6.27
C SER A 203 14.82 -7.45 6.87
N GLU A 204 13.67 -7.02 6.35
CA GLU A 204 12.41 -7.05 7.06
C GLU A 204 11.51 -8.14 6.44
N THR A 205 11.12 -9.12 7.25
CA THR A 205 10.28 -10.27 6.88
C THR A 205 8.79 -10.02 7.16
N ILE A 206 8.40 -8.81 7.53
CA ILE A 206 7.00 -8.46 7.74
C ILE A 206 6.26 -8.67 6.42
N SER A 207 5.22 -9.47 6.49
CA SER A 207 4.49 -10.03 5.33
C SER A 207 3.00 -9.95 5.61
N ASP A 208 2.60 -8.86 6.25
CA ASP A 208 1.23 -8.66 6.71
C ASP A 208 0.35 -7.98 5.66
N GLY A 209 0.94 -7.53 4.54
CA GLY A 209 0.24 -6.88 3.43
C GLY A 209 -0.05 -5.41 3.67
N LYS A 210 0.69 -4.76 4.58
CA LYS A 210 0.53 -3.36 4.96
C LYS A 210 1.86 -2.63 4.87
N PHE A 211 1.84 -1.44 4.28
CA PHE A 211 3.05 -0.62 4.16
C PHE A 211 2.71 0.83 3.83
N ILE A 212 3.65 1.74 4.10
CA ILE A 212 3.60 3.13 3.62
C ILE A 212 4.64 3.33 2.52
N ILE A 213 4.23 4.00 1.45
CA ILE A 213 5.10 4.41 0.34
C ILE A 213 5.37 5.90 0.45
N TYR A 214 6.65 6.28 0.45
CA TYR A 214 7.10 7.66 0.29
C TYR A 214 7.87 7.79 -1.01
N PHE A 215 7.28 8.46 -2.00
CA PHE A 215 7.91 8.60 -3.31
C PHE A 215 9.03 9.66 -3.30
N LYS A 216 10.15 9.34 -3.93
CA LYS A 216 11.37 10.18 -3.98
C LYS A 216 11.25 11.34 -4.97
N ASP A 217 10.28 11.30 -5.87
CA ASP A 217 10.11 12.27 -6.95
C ASP A 217 9.26 13.51 -6.55
N PHE A 218 8.98 13.69 -5.26
CA PHE A 218 8.34 14.88 -4.71
C PHE A 218 9.34 16.03 -4.60
N GLY A 219 8.97 17.19 -5.16
CA GLY A 219 9.80 18.40 -5.21
C GLY A 219 9.96 19.14 -3.88
N SER A 220 10.79 20.18 -3.88
CA SER A 220 11.13 20.99 -2.70
C SER A 220 9.93 21.71 -2.05
N ASN A 221 8.81 21.86 -2.75
CA ASN A 221 7.58 22.46 -2.23
C ASN A 221 6.43 21.45 -2.09
N GLU A 222 6.60 20.21 -2.55
CA GLU A 222 5.58 19.17 -2.55
C GLU A 222 5.59 18.43 -1.21
N VAL A 223 5.15 19.10 -0.14
CA VAL A 223 5.09 18.54 1.22
C VAL A 223 3.82 18.88 1.94
N VAL A 224 3.55 18.10 2.98
CA VAL A 224 2.53 18.39 3.98
C VAL A 224 2.83 19.74 4.64
N LYS A 225 1.80 20.59 4.74
CA LYS A 225 1.82 21.90 5.39
C LYS A 225 1.41 21.86 6.85
#